data_AF-A0A4P1QSF4-F1
#
_entry.id   AF-A0A4P1QSF4-F1
#
_cell.length_a   1.000
_cell.length_b   1.000
_cell.length_c   1.000
_cell.angle_alpha   90.00
_cell.angle_beta   90.00
_cell.angle_gamma   90.00
#
_symmetry.space_group_name_H-M   'P 1'
#
loop_
_entity.id
_entity.type
_entity.pdbx_description
1 polymer ?
#
loop_
_entity_poly.entity_id
_entity_poly.type
_entity_poly.pdbx_seq_one_letter_code
_entity_poly.pdbx_strand_id
1 'polypeptide(L)' 'MTEQEARQILGVTEETPWEEIMRKYNTMFENNAKNGSFYLQSKVHRAKECLESLKAKDQGTAPPT' A
#
# COMPACT_ATOMS: atom_id res chain seq x y z
N MET A 1 7.18 -5.07 7.23
CA MET A 1 5.75 -5.23 7.55
C MET A 1 5.22 -6.38 6.75
N THR A 2 4.16 -7.00 7.25
CA THR A 2 3.43 -8.02 6.52
C THR A 2 2.41 -7.38 5.58
N GLU A 3 1.93 -8.16 4.61
CA GLU A 3 0.83 -7.76 3.72
C GLU A 3 -0.42 -7.36 4.51
N GLN A 4 -0.76 -8.15 5.54
CA GLN A 4 -1.90 -7.89 6.41
C GLN A 4 -1.75 -6.54 7.14
N GLU A 5 -0.58 -6.25 7.69
CA GLU A 5 -0.30 -4.95 8.32
C GLU A 5 -0.44 -3.79 7.33
N ALA A 6 0.09 -3.95 6.11
CA ALA A 6 -0.01 -2.93 5.07
C ALA A 6 -1.46 -2.64 4.67
N ARG A 7 -2.27 -3.69 4.54
CA ARG A 7 -3.71 -3.59 4.27
C ARG A 7 -4.47 -2.89 5.41
N GLN A 8 -4.15 -3.23 6.66
CA GLN A 8 -4.74 -2.57 7.83
C GLN A 8 -4.36 -1.08 7.89
N ILE A 9 -3.11 -0.72 7.62
CA ILE A 9 -2.66 0.68 7.60
C ILE A 9 -3.41 1.49 6.55
N LEU A 10 -3.64 0.93 5.36
CA LEU A 10 -4.35 1.61 4.27
C LEU A 10 -5.88 1.47 4.33
N GLY A 11 -6.42 0.69 5.27
CA GLY A 11 -7.85 0.44 5.38
C GLY A 11 -8.43 -0.26 4.16
N VAL A 12 -7.74 -1.29 3.67
CA VAL A 12 -8.10 -2.07 2.48
C VAL A 12 -8.15 -3.56 2.78
N THR A 13 -8.83 -4.31 1.92
CA THR A 13 -8.94 -5.78 1.97
C THR A 13 -8.18 -6.43 0.81
N GLU A 14 -8.13 -7.76 0.78
CA GLU A 14 -7.58 -8.54 -0.34
C GLU A 14 -8.32 -8.28 -1.66
N GLU A 15 -9.62 -8.03 -1.59
CA GLU A 15 -10.48 -7.80 -2.75
C GLU A 15 -10.44 -6.34 -3.25
N THR A 16 -9.77 -5.45 -2.52
CA THR A 16 -9.72 -4.03 -2.88
C THR A 16 -8.90 -3.85 -4.17
N PRO A 17 -9.47 -3.22 -5.22
CA PRO A 17 -8.76 -3.03 -6.48
C PRO A 17 -7.58 -2.07 -6.30
N TRP A 18 -6.52 -2.28 -7.10
CA TRP A 18 -5.28 -1.51 -7.01
C TRP A 18 -5.48 0.00 -7.13
N GLU A 19 -6.41 0.44 -7.97
CA GLU A 19 -6.74 1.87 -8.12
C GLU A 19 -7.27 2.46 -6.80
N GLU A 20 -8.13 1.73 -6.09
CA GLU A 20 -8.67 2.18 -4.80
C GLU A 20 -7.60 2.18 -3.71
N ILE A 21 -6.68 1.21 -3.72
CA ILE A 21 -5.50 1.19 -2.84
C ILE A 21 -4.66 2.46 -3.03
N MET A 22 -4.36 2.83 -4.28
CA MET A 22 -3.61 4.05 -4.59
C MET A 22 -4.37 5.32 -4.19
N ARG A 23 -5.69 5.36 -4.42
CA ARG A 23 -6.54 6.48 -4.00
C ARG A 23 -6.49 6.68 -2.48
N LYS A 24 -6.69 5.61 -1.72
CA LYS A 24 -6.62 5.64 -0.24
C LYS A 24 -5.23 6.06 0.26
N TYR A 25 -4.17 5.51 -0.34
CA TYR A 25 -2.80 5.90 -0.05
C TYR A 25 -2.57 7.40 -0.26
N ASN A 26 -2.95 7.95 -1.43
CA ASN A 26 -2.75 9.37 -1.73
C ASN A 26 -3.49 10.27 -0.73
N THR A 27 -4.76 9.97 -0.45
CA THR A 27 -5.55 10.72 0.54
C THR A 27 -4.92 10.67 1.94
N MET A 28 -4.49 9.50 2.40
CA MET A 28 -3.82 9.36 3.70
C MET A 28 -2.48 10.09 3.73
N PHE A 29 -1.69 10.00 2.65
CA PHE A 29 -0.38 10.62 2.56
C PHE A 29 -0.46 12.15 2.58
N GLU A 30 -1.38 12.74 1.81
CA GLU A 30 -1.64 14.17 1.80
C GLU A 30 -2.16 14.68 3.16
N ASN A 31 -3.09 13.95 3.78
CA ASN A 31 -3.61 14.31 5.10
C ASN A 31 -2.51 14.23 6.17
N ASN A 32 -1.66 13.20 6.13
CA ASN A 32 -0.56 13.04 7.07
C ASN A 32 0.55 14.06 6.85
N ALA A 33 0.77 14.53 5.62
CA ALA A 33 1.72 15.61 5.35
C ALA A 33 1.29 16.94 5.96
N LYS A 34 -0.02 17.19 6.06
CA LYS A 34 -0.59 18.42 6.63
C LYS A 34 -0.76 18.36 8.15
N ASN A 35 -1.25 17.23 8.66
CA ASN A 35 -1.72 17.10 10.04
C ASN A 35 -1.09 15.94 10.81
N GLY A 36 -0.27 15.12 10.15
CA GLY A 36 0.33 13.94 10.73
C GLY A 36 1.77 14.18 11.21
N SER A 37 2.39 13.09 11.67
CA SER A 37 3.82 13.07 11.99
C SER A 37 4.61 12.33 10.92
N PHE A 38 5.91 12.60 10.87
CA PHE A 38 6.83 11.88 9.99
C PHE A 38 6.73 10.35 10.17
N TYR A 39 6.46 9.88 11.40
CA TYR A 39 6.25 8.46 11.69
C TYR A 39 5.00 7.91 10.99
N LEU A 40 3.86 8.60 11.09
CA LEU A 40 2.62 8.19 10.44
C LEU A 40 2.76 8.20 8.92
N GLN A 41 3.38 9.24 8.38
CA GLN A 41 3.65 9.33 6.95
C GLN A 41 4.57 8.19 6.48
N SER A 42 5.63 7.89 7.23
CA SER A 42 6.53 6.77 6.95
C SER A 42 5.80 5.43 7.01
N LYS A 43 4.85 5.23 7.93
CA LYS A 43 4.04 4.00 8.00
C LYS A 43 3.17 3.81 6.76
N VAL A 44 2.46 4.85 6.33
CA VAL A 44 1.61 4.83 5.13
C VAL A 44 2.45 4.61 3.87
N HIS A 45 3.62 5.26 3.76
CA HIS A 45 4.54 5.05 2.64
C HIS A 45 5.01 3.60 2.54
N ARG A 46 5.49 3.05 3.66
CA ARG A 46 6.02 1.69 3.64
C ARG A 46 4.92 0.64 3.43
N ALA A 47 3.68 0.90 3.86
CA ALA A 47 2.52 0.06 3.53
C ALA A 47 2.28 -0.03 2.02
N LYS A 48 2.38 1.10 1.31
CA LYS A 48 2.29 1.16 -0.15
C LYS A 48 3.41 0.36 -0.81
N GLU A 49 4.66 0.55 -0.40
CA GLU A 49 5.81 -0.21 -0.93
C GLU A 49 5.67 -1.73 -0.73
N CYS A 50 5.10 -2.15 0.40
CA CYS A 50 4.84 -3.56 0.68
C CYS A 50 3.83 -4.16 -0.31
N LEU A 51 2.73 -3.46 -0.59
CA LEU A 51 1.72 -3.93 -1.53
C LEU A 51 2.23 -3.89 -2.99
N GLU A 52 3.04 -2.89 -3.34
CA GLU A 52 3.70 -2.81 -4.66
C GLU A 52 4.64 -4.00 -4.89
N SER A 53 5.42 -4.37 -3.88
CA SER A 53 6.34 -5.51 -3.94
C SER A 53 5.62 -6.84 -4.13
N LEU A 54 4.41 -7.00 -3.56
CA LEU A 54 3.60 -8.21 -3.71
C LEU A 54 2.97 -8.28 -5.11
N LYS A 55 2.45 -7.16 -5.60
CA LYS A 55 1.93 -7.06 -6.97
C LYS A 55 3.01 -7.37 -8.01
N ALA A 56 4.24 -6.88 -7.81
CA ALA A 56 5.36 -7.16 -8.70
C ALA A 56 5.76 -8.65 -8.70
N LYS A 57 5.64 -9.34 -7.56
CA LYS A 57 5.86 -10.79 -7.46
C LYS A 57 4.79 -11.59 -8.19
N ASP A 58 3.53 -11.17 -8.07
CA ASP A 58 2.39 -11.80 -8.75
C ASP A 58 2.50 -11.68 -10.28
N GLN A 59 3.00 -10.55 -10.78
CA GLN A 59 3.25 -10.33 -12.22
C GLN A 59 4.56 -10.96 -12.73
N GLY A 60 5.40 -11.52 -11.85
CA GLY A 60 6.69 -12.15 -12.18
C GLY A 60 6.63 -13.66 -12.41
N THR A 61 5.46 -14.30 -12.29
CA THR A 61 5.27 -15.74 -12.48
C THR A 61 4.40 -16.06 -13.70
N ALA A 62 4.91 -15.77 -14.89
CA ALA A 62 4.52 -16.50 -16.10
C ALA A 62 5.80 -17.10 -16.70
N PRO A 63 6.05 -18.42 -16.58
CA PRO A 63 7.16 -19.03 -17.30
C PRO A 63 6.84 -18.96 -18.80
N PRO A 64 7.76 -18.47 -19.65
CA PRO A 64 7.61 -18.66 -21.09
C PRO A 64 7.69 -20.16 -21.36
N THR A 65 6.63 -20.72 -21.96
CA THR A 65 6.65 -22.06 -22.56
C THR A 65 7.29 -21.97 -23.93
#